data_AF-A0A1M6NYW1-F1
#
_entry.id   AF-A0A1M6NYW1-F1
#
_cell.length_a   1.000
_cell.length_b   1.000
_cell.length_c   1.000
_cell.angle_alpha   90.00
_cell.angle_beta   90.00
_cell.angle_gamma   90.00
#
_symmetry.space_group_name_H-M   'P 1'
#
loop_
_entity.id
_entity.type
_entity.pdbx_description
1 polymer ?
#
loop_
_entity_poly.entity_id
_entity_poly.type
_entity_poly.pdbx_seq_one_letter_code
_entity_poly.pdbx_strand_id
1 'polypeptide(L)'
;MKNSGFFLIIFSAAAFFISASFISNSSPDEPEMPKEVKKAIEKSCFGCHNTDSQNEDAKEELDFKTLGELSKVRKITKYRDIAEMIEEGEMPPKKFLENYPDKKLTEKETKLLTEWAKNEAAALIGN
;
A
#
# COMPACT_ATOMS: atom_id res chain seq x y z
N MET A 1 -15.08 22.88 66.74
CA MET A 1 -16.38 22.22 66.93
C MET A 1 -16.50 21.12 65.89
N LYS A 2 -16.63 19.88 66.36
CA LYS A 2 -16.96 18.71 65.55
C LYS A 2 -18.39 18.85 65.01
N ASN A 3 -18.66 18.23 63.85
CA ASN A 3 -19.86 17.47 63.46
C ASN A 3 -19.87 17.40 61.93
N SER A 4 -19.28 16.37 61.32
CA SER A 4 -19.94 15.10 60.97
C SER A 4 -21.25 15.27 60.19
N GLY A 5 -21.13 15.14 58.87
CA GLY A 5 -22.22 14.91 57.94
C GLY A 5 -21.77 13.86 56.92
N PHE A 6 -21.87 12.60 57.34
CA PHE A 6 -21.60 11.41 56.54
C PHE A 6 -22.75 11.25 55.53
N PHE A 7 -22.52 11.61 54.27
CA PHE A 7 -23.39 11.22 53.17
C PHE A 7 -22.80 9.98 52.49
N LEU A 8 -23.32 8.82 52.88
CA LEU A 8 -23.23 7.59 52.10
C LEU A 8 -23.96 7.82 50.77
N ILE A 9 -23.22 8.10 49.71
CA ILE A 9 -23.73 7.89 48.35
C ILE A 9 -23.25 6.51 47.91
N ILE A 10 -24.24 5.64 47.89
CA ILE A 10 -24.25 4.25 47.50
C ILE A 10 -23.72 4.11 46.07
N PHE A 11 -22.93 3.07 45.83
CA PHE A 11 -22.46 2.60 44.53
C PHE A 11 -23.56 2.65 43.46
N SER A 12 -23.32 3.41 42.39
CA SER A 12 -23.80 3.05 41.07
C SER A 12 -22.59 2.90 40.17
N ALA A 13 -22.13 1.65 40.03
CA ALA A 13 -21.14 1.26 39.04
C ALA A 13 -21.76 1.39 37.64
N ALA A 14 -21.84 2.61 37.13
CA ALA A 14 -21.93 2.82 35.70
C ALA A 14 -20.51 2.74 35.16
N ALA A 15 -20.06 1.51 34.88
CA ALA A 15 -18.95 1.27 33.99
C ALA A 15 -19.31 1.87 32.63
N PHE A 16 -18.99 3.16 32.46
CA PHE A 16 -19.04 3.81 31.16
C PHE A 16 -17.85 3.29 30.37
N PHE A 17 -18.07 2.11 29.78
CA PHE A 17 -17.34 1.62 28.62
C PHE A 17 -17.47 2.70 27.54
N ILE A 18 -16.60 3.71 27.56
CA ILE A 18 -16.32 4.50 26.37
C ILE A 18 -15.47 3.58 25.50
N SER A 19 -16.22 2.78 24.75
CA SER A 19 -15.83 2.10 23.53
C SER A 19 -14.62 2.76 22.89
N ALA A 20 -13.54 1.99 22.84
CA ALA A 20 -12.45 2.19 21.90
C ALA A 20 -13.02 2.04 20.48
N SER A 21 -13.70 3.09 20.01
CA SER A 21 -13.90 3.32 18.60
C SER A 21 -12.55 3.78 18.07
N PHE A 22 -11.69 2.79 17.82
CA PHE A 22 -10.75 2.88 16.72
C PHE A 22 -11.57 3.26 15.49
N ILE A 23 -11.66 4.55 15.21
CA ILE A 23 -12.01 5.02 13.87
C ILE A 23 -10.76 4.71 13.04
N SER A 24 -10.60 3.43 12.69
CA SER A 24 -9.90 3.05 11.48
C SER A 24 -10.78 3.54 10.35
N ASN A 25 -10.58 4.79 9.95
CA ASN A 25 -11.18 5.36 8.77
C ASN A 25 -10.46 4.77 7.55
N SER A 26 -10.59 3.46 7.34
CA SER A 26 -10.31 2.82 6.07
C SER A 26 -11.62 2.82 5.29
N SER A 27 -11.70 3.68 4.29
CA SER A 27 -12.82 3.78 3.35
C SER A 27 -13.18 2.37 2.84
N PRO A 28 -14.47 1.98 2.85
CA PRO A 28 -14.91 0.79 2.15
C PRO A 28 -14.88 1.07 0.63
N ASP A 29 -14.44 0.11 -0.16
CA ASP A 29 -14.38 0.11 -1.65
C ASP A 29 -13.16 0.73 -2.35
N GLU A 30 -11.95 0.62 -1.79
CA GLU A 30 -10.74 0.55 -2.63
C GLU A 30 -10.30 -0.91 -2.70
N PRO A 31 -10.05 -1.51 -3.89
CA PRO A 31 -9.47 -2.85 -3.97
C PRO A 31 -8.10 -2.81 -3.30
N GLU A 32 -8.04 -3.22 -2.04
CA GLU A 32 -6.82 -3.12 -1.25
C GLU A 32 -5.77 -4.05 -1.87
N MET A 33 -4.69 -3.45 -2.37
CA MET A 33 -3.54 -4.16 -2.92
C MET A 33 -3.12 -5.30 -1.96
N PRO A 34 -2.95 -6.54 -2.43
CA PRO A 34 -2.64 -7.66 -1.55
C PRO A 34 -1.39 -7.38 -0.69
N LYS A 35 -1.43 -7.76 0.59
CA LYS A 35 -0.36 -7.42 1.57
C LYS A 35 1.04 -7.81 1.09
N GLU A 36 1.20 -8.98 0.49
CA GLU A 36 2.49 -9.45 -0.01
C GLU A 36 2.96 -8.66 -1.26
N VAL A 37 2.03 -8.24 -2.12
CA VAL A 37 2.32 -7.38 -3.27
C VAL A 37 2.81 -6.02 -2.79
N LYS A 38 2.08 -5.41 -1.85
CA LYS A 38 2.45 -4.14 -1.23
C LYS A 38 3.84 -4.20 -0.62
N LYS A 39 4.14 -5.26 0.15
CA LYS A 39 5.46 -5.45 0.76
C LYS A 39 6.59 -5.54 -0.27
N ALA A 40 6.38 -6.24 -1.38
CA ALA A 40 7.37 -6.35 -2.44
C ALA A 40 7.58 -5.00 -3.17
N ILE A 41 6.50 -4.26 -3.43
CA ILE A 41 6.56 -2.89 -4.01
C ILE A 41 7.31 -1.94 -3.07
N GLU A 42 6.98 -1.92 -1.78
CA GLU A 42 7.65 -1.08 -0.78
C GLU A 42 9.15 -1.40 -0.69
N LYS A 43 9.51 -2.69 -0.74
CA LYS A 43 10.90 -3.14 -0.71
C LYS A 43 11.68 -2.67 -1.92
N SER A 44 11.15 -2.84 -3.14
CA SER A 44 11.97 -2.81 -4.37
C SER A 44 11.65 -1.67 -5.33
N CYS A 45 10.48 -1.04 -5.24
CA CYS A 45 10.01 -0.09 -6.26
C CYS A 45 9.63 1.29 -5.68
N PHE A 46 8.99 1.31 -4.52
CA PHE A 46 8.34 2.51 -3.98
C PHE A 46 9.31 3.65 -3.71
N GLY A 47 10.58 3.38 -3.41
CA GLY A 47 11.59 4.41 -3.17
C GLY A 47 11.77 5.40 -4.33
N CYS A 48 11.50 4.99 -5.57
CA CYS A 48 11.60 5.83 -6.76
C CYS A 48 10.24 6.12 -7.42
N HIS A 49 9.31 5.18 -7.35
CA HIS A 49 8.02 5.23 -8.05
C HIS A 49 6.89 5.77 -7.16
N ASN A 50 7.03 7.01 -6.70
CA ASN A 50 6.03 7.67 -5.86
C ASN A 50 6.09 9.20 -6.02
N THR A 51 5.01 9.89 -5.66
CA THR A 51 4.87 11.35 -5.81
C THR A 51 6.00 12.16 -5.16
N ASP A 52 6.57 11.67 -4.05
CA ASP A 52 7.57 12.37 -3.25
C ASP A 52 9.01 12.09 -3.74
N SER A 53 9.18 11.18 -4.72
CA SER A 53 10.46 10.82 -5.29
C SER A 53 11.13 12.01 -6.00
N GLN A 54 12.44 12.12 -5.80
CA GLN A 54 13.31 13.07 -6.53
C GLN A 54 13.74 12.54 -7.91
N ASN A 55 13.43 11.28 -8.23
CA ASN A 55 13.64 10.73 -9.55
C ASN A 55 12.40 11.01 -10.41
N GLU A 56 12.43 12.16 -11.10
CA GLU A 56 11.31 12.65 -11.91
C GLU A 56 10.95 11.66 -13.03
N ASP A 57 11.95 11.13 -13.75
CA ASP A 57 11.73 10.17 -14.84
C ASP A 57 11.03 8.89 -14.34
N ALA A 58 11.48 8.33 -13.21
CA ALA A 58 10.86 7.13 -12.64
C ALA A 58 9.43 7.39 -12.16
N LYS A 59 9.20 8.53 -11.51
CA LYS A 59 7.87 8.93 -11.01
C LYS A 59 6.90 9.22 -12.15
N GLU A 60 7.35 9.86 -13.23
CA GLU A 60 6.53 10.13 -14.42
C GLU A 60 6.12 8.82 -15.11
N GLU A 61 7.03 7.86 -15.19
CA GLU A 61 6.73 6.55 -15.77
C GLU A 61 5.80 5.74 -14.87
N LEU A 62 5.96 5.80 -13.55
CA LEU A 62 5.05 5.13 -12.62
C LEU A 62 5.08 5.79 -11.24
N ASP A 63 3.90 6.17 -10.76
CA ASP A 63 3.66 6.63 -9.41
C ASP A 63 2.61 5.74 -8.74
N PHE A 64 3.04 4.93 -7.77
CA PHE A 64 2.15 4.01 -7.05
C PHE A 64 1.10 4.73 -6.20
N LYS A 65 1.32 5.98 -5.79
CA LYS A 65 0.32 6.74 -5.01
C LYS A 65 -0.85 7.17 -5.88
N THR A 66 -0.60 7.54 -7.13
CA THR A 66 -1.65 8.03 -8.04
C THR A 66 -2.12 6.98 -9.04
N LEU A 67 -1.55 5.77 -9.04
CA LEU A 67 -1.94 4.66 -9.93
C LEU A 67 -3.44 4.36 -9.84
N GLY A 68 -4.02 4.40 -8.64
CA GLY A 68 -5.44 4.21 -8.37
C GLY A 68 -6.36 5.30 -8.96
N GLU A 69 -5.80 6.46 -9.29
CA GLU A 69 -6.55 7.63 -9.79
C GLU A 69 -6.52 7.74 -11.32
N LEU A 70 -5.64 6.97 -11.98
CA LEU A 70 -5.51 7.00 -13.43
C LEU A 70 -6.78 6.55 -14.16
N SER A 71 -6.95 7.03 -15.40
CA SER A 71 -8.00 6.51 -16.26
C SER A 71 -7.82 5.01 -16.50
N LYS A 72 -8.93 4.30 -16.74
CA LYS A 72 -8.94 2.84 -16.97
C LYS A 72 -7.87 2.37 -17.98
N VAL A 73 -7.79 3.04 -19.13
CA VAL A 73 -6.80 2.71 -20.18
C VAL A 73 -5.38 2.91 -19.68
N ARG A 74 -5.11 4.02 -18.98
CA ARG A 74 -3.79 4.29 -18.40
C ARG A 74 -3.40 3.27 -17.34
N LYS A 75 -4.34 2.86 -16.46
CA LYS A 75 -4.10 1.78 -15.50
C LYS A 75 -3.72 0.47 -16.19
N ILE A 76 -4.46 0.07 -17.23
CA ILE A 76 -4.16 -1.14 -18.01
C ILE A 76 -2.74 -1.06 -18.59
N THR A 77 -2.37 0.06 -19.19
CA THR A 77 -1.00 0.27 -19.69
C THR A 77 0.02 0.13 -18.58
N LYS A 78 -0.12 0.87 -17.47
CA LYS A 78 0.85 0.82 -16.36
C LYS A 78 0.98 -0.57 -15.72
N TYR A 79 -0.10 -1.31 -15.57
CA TYR A 79 -0.04 -2.69 -15.08
C TYR A 79 0.68 -3.63 -16.06
N ARG A 80 0.49 -3.45 -17.37
CA ARG A 80 1.23 -4.21 -18.38
C ARG A 80 2.72 -3.87 -18.35
N ASP A 81 3.05 -2.58 -18.28
CA ASP A 81 4.44 -2.10 -18.22
C ASP A 81 5.14 -2.63 -16.95
N ILE A 82 4.47 -2.62 -15.79
CA ILE A 82 4.99 -3.23 -14.55
C ILE A 82 5.34 -4.71 -14.78
N ALA A 83 4.42 -5.48 -15.39
CA ALA A 83 4.65 -6.91 -15.62
C ALA A 83 5.82 -7.15 -16.57
N GLU A 84 5.87 -6.42 -17.69
CA GLU A 84 6.90 -6.53 -18.72
C GLU A 84 8.30 -6.19 -18.17
N MET A 85 8.44 -5.02 -17.53
CA MET A 85 9.72 -4.57 -17.00
C MET A 85 10.28 -5.49 -15.90
N ILE A 86 9.41 -6.15 -15.12
CA ILE A 86 9.80 -7.13 -14.12
C ILE A 86 10.17 -8.47 -14.77
N GLU A 87 9.40 -8.94 -15.76
CA GLU A 87 9.67 -10.20 -16.49
C GLU A 87 10.98 -10.15 -17.28
N GLU A 88 11.27 -9.00 -17.89
CA GLU A 88 12.53 -8.77 -18.63
C GLU A 88 13.73 -8.55 -17.69
N GLY A 89 13.49 -8.36 -16.39
CA GLY A 89 14.52 -8.12 -15.39
C GLY A 89 15.18 -6.73 -15.52
N GLU A 90 14.47 -5.79 -16.14
CA GLU A 90 14.88 -4.40 -16.29
C GLU A 90 14.62 -3.59 -15.01
N MET A 91 13.68 -4.03 -14.17
CA MET A 91 13.37 -3.40 -12.88
C MET A 91 13.57 -4.35 -11.68
N PRO A 92 14.25 -3.89 -10.60
CA PRO A 92 15.03 -2.64 -10.53
C PRO A 92 16.28 -2.68 -11.44
N PRO A 93 16.75 -1.52 -11.97
CA PRO A 93 17.85 -1.50 -12.93
C PRO A 93 19.14 -2.11 -12.38
N LYS A 94 19.89 -2.84 -13.21
CA LYS A 94 21.13 -3.53 -12.78
C LYS A 94 22.12 -2.60 -12.06
N LYS A 95 22.35 -1.39 -12.60
CA LYS A 95 23.22 -0.37 -11.97
C LYS A 95 22.73 0.10 -10.61
N PHE A 96 21.42 0.16 -10.40
CA PHE A 96 20.85 0.47 -9.09
C PHE A 96 21.11 -0.68 -8.11
N LEU A 97 20.93 -1.93 -8.55
CA LEU A 97 21.18 -3.12 -7.74
C LEU A 97 22.65 -3.31 -7.34
N GLU A 98 23.60 -2.78 -8.11
CA GLU A 98 25.02 -2.75 -7.72
C GLU A 98 25.25 -2.01 -6.38
N ASN A 99 24.48 -0.94 -6.14
CA ASN A 99 24.56 -0.15 -4.91
C ASN A 99 23.55 -0.60 -3.84
N TYR A 100 22.44 -1.21 -4.26
CA TYR A 100 21.33 -1.62 -3.39
C TYR A 100 20.91 -3.08 -3.64
N PRO A 101 21.77 -4.06 -3.31
CA PRO A 101 21.52 -5.46 -3.61
C PRO A 101 20.32 -6.04 -2.84
N ASP A 102 19.96 -5.47 -1.70
CA ASP A 102 18.78 -5.86 -0.90
C ASP A 102 17.45 -5.57 -1.61
N LYS A 103 17.47 -4.67 -2.61
CA LYS A 103 16.30 -4.29 -3.42
C LYS A 103 16.02 -5.28 -4.54
N LYS A 104 16.91 -6.24 -4.78
CA LYS A 104 16.69 -7.26 -5.80
C LYS A 104 15.43 -8.06 -5.51
N LEU A 105 14.58 -8.19 -6.53
CA LEU A 105 13.43 -9.08 -6.48
C LEU A 105 13.92 -10.53 -6.46
N THR A 106 13.36 -11.31 -5.54
CA THR A 106 13.48 -12.78 -5.56
C THR A 106 12.58 -13.35 -6.64
N GLU A 107 12.84 -14.58 -7.09
CA GLU A 107 11.97 -15.27 -8.07
C GLU A 107 10.50 -15.31 -7.63
N LYS A 108 10.26 -15.47 -6.32
CA LYS A 108 8.91 -15.46 -5.74
C LYS A 108 8.27 -14.07 -5.85
N GLU A 109 9.01 -13.01 -5.56
CA GLU A 109 8.52 -11.63 -5.65
C GLU A 109 8.29 -11.23 -7.12
N THR A 110 9.21 -11.59 -8.03
CA THR A 110 9.05 -11.41 -9.48
C THR A 110 7.74 -12.04 -9.95
N LYS A 111 7.54 -13.33 -9.67
CA LYS A 111 6.31 -14.03 -10.04
C LYS A 111 5.06 -13.37 -9.45
N LEU A 112 5.11 -13.05 -8.16
CA LEU A 112 4.00 -12.41 -7.44
C LEU A 112 3.58 -11.08 -8.08
N LEU A 113 4.55 -10.20 -8.34
CA LEU A 113 4.28 -8.87 -8.89
C LEU A 113 3.79 -8.95 -10.35
N THR A 114 4.42 -9.79 -11.16
CA THR A 114 4.02 -10.01 -12.55
C THR A 114 2.60 -10.57 -12.64
N GLU A 115 2.27 -11.60 -11.85
CA GLU A 115 0.93 -12.20 -11.86
C GLU A 115 -0.12 -11.20 -11.37
N TRP A 116 0.17 -10.48 -10.28
CA TRP A 116 -0.70 -9.41 -9.79
C TRP A 116 -0.97 -8.36 -10.87
N ALA A 117 0.06 -7.80 -11.48
CA ALA A 117 -0.10 -6.74 -12.47
C ALA A 117 -0.86 -7.23 -13.73
N LYS A 118 -0.59 -8.45 -14.20
CA LYS A 118 -1.35 -9.06 -15.31
C LYS A 118 -2.83 -9.24 -14.95
N ASN A 119 -3.13 -9.68 -13.74
CA ASN A 119 -4.50 -9.87 -13.28
C ASN A 119 -5.27 -8.55 -13.16
N GLU A 120 -4.64 -7.50 -12.63
CA GLU A 120 -5.24 -6.16 -12.56
C GLU A 120 -5.55 -5.60 -13.96
N ALA A 121 -4.61 -5.74 -14.90
CA ALA A 121 -4.83 -5.34 -16.29
C ALA A 121 -5.99 -6.13 -16.93
N ALA A 122 -6.04 -7.44 -16.74
CA ALA A 122 -7.09 -8.30 -17.27
C ALA A 122 -8.48 -7.98 -16.67
N ALA A 123 -8.54 -7.76 -15.36
CA ALA A 123 -9.77 -7.38 -14.65
C ALA A 123 -10.34 -6.05 -15.15
N LEU A 124 -9.47 -5.09 -15.50
CA LEU A 124 -9.90 -3.84 -16.10
C LEU A 124 -10.40 -4.03 -17.54
N ILE A 125 -9.85 -4.96 -18.33
CA ILE A 125 -10.33 -5.21 -19.70
C ILE A 125 -11.72 -5.87 -19.70
N GLY A 126 -11.97 -6.79 -18.76
CA GLY A 126 -13.20 -7.57 -18.69
C GLY A 126 -14.40 -6.87 -18.07
N ASN A 127 -14.19 -5.74 -17.38
CA ASN A 127 -15.25 -4.91 -16.79
C ASN A 127 -15.70 -3.77 -17.71
#